data_AF-A0A857N5C7-F1
#
_entry.id   AF-A0A857N5C7-F1
#
_cell.length_a   1.000
_cell.length_b   1.000
_cell.length_c   1.000
_cell.angle_alpha   90.00
_cell.angle_beta   90.00
_cell.angle_gamma   90.00
#
_symmetry.space_group_name_H-M   'P 1'
#
loop_
_entity.id
_entity.type
_entity.pdbx_description
1 polymer ?
#
loop_
_entity_poly.entity_id
_entity_poly.type
_entity_poly.pdbx_seq_one_letter_code
_entity_poly.pdbx_strand_id
1 'polypeptide(L)'
;MSPPITSSGQFVESTDSLHSALKPIILLAQCFAVLPISGANSLDASYLKFSWKSPKVLYCGISFIGAAVLTVCSVLRLAVTGVTSTKTTSLVFFITTCITRVLFLRLARQWPCLELSWERMERELSSKYRRLSRVSLALKFKIMTVVIMVLALLEHTLSILSGYTSALECATLRGDTDIVSTYFQSQFPQVFARTPYTHWKGALVQCVNILSTFSWNFMDLFLILLSVALTEQFRQLNNRLSSIRGKHCFNVKAMPELWWAEARNDYNRLATLTRRVDSYVSDIVLLSFANNLYFICIQLLNSFKYIPMRDMVQTVYFCFSFGFLLARTAAVSLYAASVHDESLLPAPILYSVSGSSYSMEVVRFLTQVTTDNIGLTGMKFFSITRSLVLTVAGTIVTYELVLVQFNAVQQVDSSSINITNACMSFQLDVLK
;
A
#
# COMPACT_ATOMS: atom_id res chain seq x y z
N MET A 1 2.29 52.48 34.30
CA MET A 1 1.74 52.12 32.98
C MET A 1 2.71 51.14 32.34
N SER A 2 2.44 49.86 32.48
CA SER A 2 3.23 48.77 31.88
C SER A 2 2.53 48.39 30.56
N PRO A 3 3.25 48.23 29.44
CA PRO A 3 2.60 47.85 28.20
C PRO A 3 2.13 46.39 28.29
N PRO A 4 1.05 46.01 27.58
CA PRO A 4 0.52 44.67 27.63
C PRO A 4 1.44 43.71 26.88
N ILE A 5 1.73 42.58 27.51
CA ILE A 5 2.38 41.42 26.90
C ILE A 5 1.42 40.88 25.83
N THR A 6 1.76 41.06 24.56
CA THR A 6 1.06 40.43 23.45
C THR A 6 1.30 38.93 23.51
N SER A 7 0.25 38.17 23.84
CA SER A 7 0.19 36.74 23.61
C SER A 7 0.24 36.49 22.10
N SER A 8 1.41 36.18 21.57
CA SER A 8 1.54 35.62 20.23
C SER A 8 0.88 34.25 20.22
N GLY A 9 -0.38 34.20 19.80
CA GLY A 9 -1.02 32.96 19.41
C GLY A 9 -0.13 32.27 18.38
N GLN A 10 0.43 31.12 18.75
CA GLN A 10 1.14 30.26 17.84
C GLN A 10 0.15 29.82 16.75
N PHE A 11 0.18 30.51 15.62
CA PHE A 11 -0.42 30.01 14.39
C PHE A 11 0.31 28.72 14.03
N VAL A 12 -0.39 27.60 14.15
CA VAL A 12 -0.01 26.35 13.49
C VAL A 12 0.18 26.68 12.01
N GLU A 13 1.36 26.45 11.45
CA GLU A 13 1.55 26.46 10.00
C GLU A 13 0.58 25.41 9.42
N SER A 14 -0.49 25.89 8.78
CA SER A 14 -1.64 25.12 8.30
C SER A 14 -1.28 24.03 7.29
N THR A 15 -0.04 24.01 6.82
CA THR A 15 0.53 23.13 5.80
C THR A 15 1.02 21.79 6.36
N ASP A 16 1.11 21.63 7.68
CA ASP A 16 1.86 20.54 8.31
C ASP A 16 1.02 19.52 9.10
N SER A 17 -0.32 19.63 9.05
CA SER A 17 -1.27 18.64 9.58
C SER A 17 -1.44 17.45 8.63
N LEU A 18 -1.87 16.30 9.17
CA LEU A 18 -2.19 15.12 8.36
C LEU A 18 -3.19 15.45 7.25
N HIS A 19 -4.29 16.14 7.60
CA HIS A 19 -5.34 16.52 6.65
C HIS A 19 -4.76 17.31 5.49
N SER A 20 -3.99 18.37 5.77
CA SER A 20 -3.33 19.21 4.77
C SER A 20 -2.35 18.43 3.90
N ALA A 21 -1.58 17.51 4.49
CA ALA A 21 -0.67 16.66 3.75
C ALA A 21 -1.41 15.66 2.84
N LEU A 22 -2.58 15.15 3.25
CA LEU A 22 -3.35 14.15 2.51
C LEU A 22 -4.31 14.72 1.46
N LYS A 23 -4.63 16.03 1.46
CA LYS A 23 -5.56 16.64 0.48
C LYS A 23 -5.31 16.21 -0.97
N PRO A 24 -4.10 16.40 -1.55
CA PRO A 24 -3.85 16.01 -2.94
C PRO A 24 -3.90 14.48 -3.15
N ILE A 25 -3.59 13.69 -2.12
CA ILE A 25 -3.62 12.23 -2.16
C ILE A 25 -5.06 11.72 -2.18
N ILE A 26 -5.96 12.34 -1.40
CA ILE A 26 -7.38 12.01 -1.39
C ILE A 26 -8.03 12.36 -2.73
N LEU A 27 -7.64 13.48 -3.36
CA LEU A 27 -8.10 13.81 -4.72
C LEU A 27 -7.62 12.77 -5.73
N LEU A 28 -6.35 12.36 -5.64
CA LEU A 28 -5.79 11.31 -6.49
C LEU A 28 -6.52 9.96 -6.30
N ALA A 29 -6.85 9.60 -5.06
CA ALA A 29 -7.64 8.41 -4.73
C ALA A 29 -8.96 8.37 -5.50
N GLN A 30 -9.62 9.54 -5.60
CA GLN A 30 -10.91 9.67 -6.29
C GLN A 30 -10.80 9.46 -7.79
N CYS A 31 -9.67 9.79 -8.42
CA CYS A 31 -9.39 9.44 -9.82
C CYS A 31 -9.34 7.92 -10.04
N PHE A 32 -8.97 7.15 -9.02
CA PHE A 32 -8.91 5.69 -9.08
C PHE A 32 -10.17 5.00 -8.55
N ALA A 33 -11.25 5.77 -8.41
CA ALA A 33 -12.53 5.28 -7.90
C ALA A 33 -12.45 4.66 -6.49
N VAL A 34 -11.58 5.22 -5.63
CA VAL A 34 -11.44 4.84 -4.22
C VAL A 34 -11.55 6.07 -3.31
N LEU A 35 -11.89 5.83 -2.04
CA LEU A 35 -12.05 6.85 -1.00
C LEU A 35 -12.97 8.04 -1.40
N PRO A 36 -14.27 7.80 -1.70
CA PRO A 36 -15.20 8.83 -2.18
C PRO A 36 -15.68 9.75 -1.06
N ILE A 37 -14.82 10.66 -0.59
CA ILE A 37 -15.14 11.67 0.43
C ILE A 37 -15.32 13.07 -0.17
N SER A 38 -16.19 13.86 0.43
CA SER A 38 -16.42 15.27 0.11
C SER A 38 -15.69 16.17 1.11
N GLY A 39 -15.35 17.39 0.68
CA GLY A 39 -14.69 18.37 1.55
C GLY A 39 -13.17 18.24 1.67
N ALA A 40 -12.50 17.41 0.86
CA ALA A 40 -11.04 17.20 0.94
C ALA A 40 -10.20 18.48 0.73
N ASN A 41 -10.69 19.44 -0.08
CA ASN A 41 -10.01 20.72 -0.34
C ASN A 41 -10.24 21.79 0.74
N SER A 42 -11.03 21.48 1.77
CA SER A 42 -11.27 22.42 2.87
C SER A 42 -10.00 22.63 3.71
N LEU A 43 -9.97 23.70 4.49
CA LEU A 43 -8.82 24.00 5.36
C LEU A 43 -8.72 23.04 6.57
N ASP A 44 -9.85 22.57 7.11
CA ASP A 44 -9.98 21.83 8.37
C ASP A 44 -10.68 20.47 8.14
N ALA A 45 -10.34 19.44 8.91
CA ALA A 45 -10.90 18.09 8.75
C ALA A 45 -12.40 18.02 9.05
N SER A 46 -12.96 18.97 9.80
CA SER A 46 -14.39 19.06 10.14
C SER A 46 -15.33 19.19 8.93
N TYR A 47 -14.81 19.62 7.79
CA TYR A 47 -15.58 19.69 6.54
C TYR A 47 -15.59 18.37 5.76
N LEU A 48 -14.80 17.37 6.18
CA LEU A 48 -14.84 16.04 5.58
C LEU A 48 -16.19 15.38 5.85
N LYS A 49 -16.87 14.96 4.77
CA LYS A 49 -18.18 14.32 4.87
C LYS A 49 -18.28 13.17 3.87
N PHE A 50 -18.90 12.08 4.32
CA PHE A 50 -19.35 11.00 3.46
C PHE A 50 -20.84 11.15 3.17
N SER A 51 -21.25 10.98 1.91
CA SER A 51 -22.66 10.98 1.51
C SER A 51 -22.89 9.95 0.41
N TRP A 52 -23.87 9.08 0.61
CA TRP A 52 -24.30 8.09 -0.39
C TRP A 52 -24.82 8.71 -1.67
N LYS A 53 -25.33 9.95 -1.62
CA LYS A 53 -25.84 10.68 -2.79
C LYS A 53 -24.75 11.41 -3.58
N SER A 54 -23.47 11.20 -3.25
CA SER A 54 -22.35 11.84 -3.95
C SER A 54 -22.08 11.20 -5.32
N PRO A 55 -21.82 11.98 -6.39
CA PRO A 55 -21.42 11.44 -7.69
C PRO A 55 -20.13 10.62 -7.62
N LYS A 56 -19.27 10.87 -6.63
CA LYS A 56 -18.06 10.08 -6.38
C LYS A 56 -18.37 8.65 -5.95
N VAL A 57 -19.43 8.46 -5.15
CA VAL A 57 -19.90 7.13 -4.73
C VAL A 57 -20.50 6.38 -5.92
N LEU A 58 -21.26 7.06 -6.77
CA LEU A 58 -21.76 6.50 -8.02
C LEU A 58 -20.60 6.03 -8.92
N TYR A 59 -19.56 6.86 -9.08
CA TYR A 59 -18.36 6.49 -9.84
C TYR A 59 -17.64 5.25 -9.26
N CYS A 60 -17.49 5.17 -7.92
CA CYS A 60 -16.97 3.98 -7.25
C CYS A 60 -17.84 2.74 -7.52
N GLY A 61 -19.17 2.91 -7.52
CA GLY A 61 -20.14 1.85 -7.83
C GLY A 61 -20.01 1.33 -9.26
N ILE A 62 -19.92 2.22 -10.25
CA ILE A 62 -19.72 1.84 -11.67
C ILE A 62 -18.41 1.08 -11.83
N SER A 63 -17.32 1.58 -11.23
CA SER A 63 -16.01 0.93 -11.25
C SER A 63 -16.07 -0.47 -10.61
N PHE A 64 -16.74 -0.60 -9.46
CA PHE A 64 -16.97 -1.88 -8.79
C PHE A 64 -17.73 -2.87 -9.67
N ILE A 65 -18.84 -2.45 -10.30
CA ILE A 65 -19.61 -3.30 -11.23
C ILE A 65 -18.71 -3.78 -12.37
N GLY A 66 -17.89 -2.90 -12.94
CA GLY A 66 -16.94 -3.26 -13.99
C GLY A 66 -15.98 -4.38 -13.59
N ALA A 67 -15.33 -4.30 -12.42
CA ALA A 67 -14.47 -5.41 -11.97
C ALA A 67 -15.26 -6.64 -11.51
N ALA A 68 -16.48 -6.48 -10.99
CA ALA A 68 -17.32 -7.61 -10.63
C ALA A 68 -17.68 -8.44 -11.87
N VAL A 69 -18.03 -7.78 -12.98
CA VAL A 69 -18.26 -8.44 -14.27
C VAL A 69 -17.00 -9.17 -14.73
N LEU A 70 -15.82 -8.52 -14.69
CA LEU A 70 -14.56 -9.18 -15.08
C LEU A 70 -14.17 -10.35 -14.16
N THR A 71 -14.53 -10.27 -12.88
CA THR A 71 -14.36 -11.36 -11.91
C THR A 71 -15.25 -12.53 -12.30
N VAL A 72 -16.55 -12.30 -12.53
CA VAL A 72 -17.49 -13.35 -12.95
C VAL A 72 -17.04 -13.99 -14.26
N CYS A 73 -16.65 -13.20 -15.25
CA CYS A 73 -16.08 -13.70 -16.51
C CYS A 73 -14.84 -14.60 -16.27
N SER A 74 -13.95 -14.20 -15.35
CA SER A 74 -12.76 -14.99 -14.99
C SER A 74 -13.13 -16.31 -14.30
N VAL A 75 -14.12 -16.29 -13.39
CA VAL A 75 -14.64 -17.51 -12.74
C VAL A 75 -15.26 -18.45 -13.77
N LEU A 76 -16.11 -17.95 -14.66
CA LEU A 76 -16.74 -18.75 -15.71
C LEU A 76 -15.68 -19.38 -16.63
N ARG A 77 -14.65 -18.62 -17.01
CA ARG A 77 -13.54 -19.15 -17.81
C ARG A 77 -12.82 -20.29 -17.09
N LEU A 78 -12.49 -20.12 -15.81
CA LEU A 78 -11.86 -21.17 -14.99
C LEU A 78 -12.74 -22.42 -14.88
N ALA A 79 -14.05 -22.25 -14.69
CA ALA A 79 -15.01 -23.35 -14.58
C ALA A 79 -15.11 -24.17 -15.87
N VAL A 80 -15.08 -23.51 -17.04
CA VAL A 80 -15.24 -24.19 -18.34
C VAL A 80 -13.93 -24.78 -18.87
N THR A 81 -12.81 -24.07 -18.68
CA THR A 81 -11.54 -24.40 -19.35
C THR A 81 -10.45 -24.92 -18.40
N GLY A 82 -10.80 -25.18 -17.13
CA GLY A 82 -9.89 -25.69 -16.11
C GLY A 82 -8.95 -24.63 -15.53
N VAL A 83 -8.26 -25.03 -14.45
CA VAL A 83 -7.39 -24.16 -13.65
C VAL A 83 -5.98 -24.09 -14.24
N THR A 84 -5.49 -22.87 -14.45
CA THR A 84 -4.08 -22.59 -14.80
C THR A 84 -3.57 -21.41 -13.98
N SER A 85 -2.25 -21.27 -13.84
CA SER A 85 -1.64 -20.13 -13.12
C SER A 85 -2.06 -18.79 -13.73
N THR A 86 -2.03 -18.65 -15.05
CA THR A 86 -2.44 -17.43 -15.77
C THR A 86 -3.90 -17.05 -15.53
N LYS A 87 -4.82 -18.02 -15.62
CA LYS A 87 -6.26 -17.79 -15.38
C LYS A 87 -6.52 -17.42 -13.92
N THR A 88 -5.82 -18.05 -12.99
CA THR A 88 -5.93 -17.75 -11.55
C THR A 88 -5.41 -16.34 -11.25
N THR A 89 -4.33 -15.88 -11.90
CA THR A 89 -3.83 -14.51 -11.77
C THR A 89 -4.87 -13.47 -12.17
N SER A 90 -5.54 -13.65 -13.33
CA SER A 90 -6.61 -12.74 -13.75
C SER A 90 -7.77 -12.73 -12.74
N LEU A 91 -8.16 -13.89 -12.22
CA LEU A 91 -9.21 -13.99 -11.21
C LEU A 91 -8.82 -13.23 -9.93
N VAL A 92 -7.65 -13.53 -9.36
CA VAL A 92 -7.18 -12.90 -8.13
C VAL A 92 -7.08 -11.39 -8.30
N PHE A 93 -6.57 -10.90 -9.43
CA PHE A 93 -6.47 -9.47 -9.73
C PHE A 93 -7.82 -8.74 -9.62
N PHE A 94 -8.87 -9.27 -10.24
CA PHE A 94 -10.19 -8.63 -10.20
C PHE A 94 -10.94 -8.84 -8.88
N ILE A 95 -10.77 -10.00 -8.22
CA ILE A 95 -11.30 -10.22 -6.85
C ILE A 95 -10.70 -9.20 -5.88
N THR A 96 -9.38 -9.08 -5.83
CA THR A 96 -8.72 -8.16 -4.89
C THR A 96 -9.08 -6.72 -5.21
N THR A 97 -9.26 -6.37 -6.48
CA THR A 97 -9.81 -5.05 -6.88
C THR A 97 -11.21 -4.80 -6.31
N CYS A 98 -12.13 -5.78 -6.41
CA CYS A 98 -13.46 -5.66 -5.84
C CYS A 98 -13.41 -5.46 -4.31
N ILE A 99 -12.56 -6.24 -3.62
CA ILE A 99 -12.37 -6.12 -2.18
C ILE A 99 -11.79 -4.74 -1.83
N THR A 100 -10.75 -4.28 -2.53
CA THR A 100 -10.14 -2.95 -2.35
C THR A 100 -11.19 -1.84 -2.40
N ARG A 101 -12.08 -1.85 -3.41
CA ARG A 101 -13.13 -0.83 -3.52
C ARG A 101 -14.11 -0.87 -2.35
N VAL A 102 -14.50 -2.07 -1.89
CA VAL A 102 -15.39 -2.22 -0.72
C VAL A 102 -14.71 -1.72 0.54
N LEU A 103 -13.44 -2.07 0.76
CA LEU A 103 -12.69 -1.64 1.94
C LEU A 103 -12.47 -0.12 1.95
N PHE A 104 -12.09 0.49 0.82
CA PHE A 104 -11.95 1.95 0.74
C PHE A 104 -13.28 2.69 0.84
N LEU A 105 -14.40 2.10 0.42
CA LEU A 105 -15.73 2.66 0.66
C LEU A 105 -16.11 2.61 2.14
N ARG A 106 -15.80 1.50 2.84
CA ARG A 106 -15.97 1.39 4.30
C ARG A 106 -15.10 2.43 5.03
N LEU A 107 -13.83 2.53 4.64
CA LEU A 107 -12.90 3.52 5.18
C LEU A 107 -13.43 4.93 4.94
N ALA A 108 -13.91 5.27 3.74
CA ALA A 108 -14.47 6.60 3.44
C ALA A 108 -15.60 7.03 4.39
N ARG A 109 -16.41 6.08 4.88
CA ARG A 109 -17.48 6.34 5.85
C ARG A 109 -16.94 6.70 7.23
N GLN A 110 -15.83 6.09 7.63
CA GLN A 110 -15.20 6.23 8.95
C GLN A 110 -14.13 7.34 8.97
N TRP A 111 -13.60 7.69 7.80
CA TRP A 111 -12.50 8.62 7.62
C TRP A 111 -12.72 9.99 8.27
N PRO A 112 -13.89 10.65 8.15
CA PRO A 112 -14.10 11.95 8.80
C PRO A 112 -13.92 11.89 10.33
N CYS A 113 -14.39 10.82 10.97
CA CYS A 113 -14.27 10.65 12.41
C CYS A 113 -12.81 10.35 12.82
N LEU A 114 -12.10 9.57 12.01
CA LEU A 114 -10.68 9.27 12.22
C LEU A 114 -9.83 10.54 12.11
N GLU A 115 -10.01 11.31 11.03
CA GLU A 115 -9.26 12.53 10.78
C GLU A 115 -9.49 13.58 11.87
N LEU A 116 -10.73 13.76 12.32
CA LEU A 116 -11.03 14.66 13.45
C LEU A 116 -10.37 14.23 14.76
N SER A 117 -10.31 12.91 15.01
CA SER A 117 -9.61 12.38 16.19
C SER A 117 -8.10 12.61 16.09
N TRP A 118 -7.57 12.44 14.88
CA TRP A 118 -6.16 12.64 14.58
C TRP A 118 -5.76 14.11 14.71
N GLU A 119 -6.53 15.02 14.11
CA GLU A 119 -6.27 16.46 14.18
C GLU A 119 -6.30 16.99 15.62
N ARG A 120 -7.22 16.49 16.46
CA ARG A 120 -7.23 16.81 17.89
C ARG A 120 -5.92 16.40 18.58
N MET A 121 -5.44 15.20 18.30
CA MET A 121 -4.16 14.70 18.84
C MET A 121 -2.99 15.56 18.32
N GLU A 122 -2.96 15.89 17.03
CA GLU A 122 -1.91 16.74 16.45
C GLU A 122 -1.87 18.13 17.10
N ARG A 123 -3.02 18.76 17.34
CA ARG A 123 -3.08 20.07 18.02
C ARG A 123 -2.53 19.99 19.45
N GLU A 124 -2.91 18.95 20.19
CA GLU A 124 -2.41 18.72 21.56
C GLU A 124 -0.91 18.49 21.60
N LEU A 125 -0.36 17.63 20.73
CA LEU A 125 1.09 17.39 20.68
C LEU A 125 1.85 18.61 20.14
N SER A 126 1.38 19.26 19.08
CA SER A 126 2.10 20.40 18.47
C SER A 126 2.30 21.56 19.44
N SER A 127 1.37 21.77 20.38
CA SER A 127 1.51 22.77 21.44
C SER A 127 2.65 22.46 22.45
N LYS A 128 3.02 21.19 22.59
CA LYS A 128 4.03 20.72 23.56
C LYS A 128 5.37 20.40 22.92
N TYR A 129 5.36 19.94 21.67
CA TYR A 129 6.52 19.41 20.96
C TYR A 129 6.88 20.33 19.80
N ARG A 130 8.08 20.90 19.81
CA ARG A 130 8.61 21.58 18.62
C ARG A 130 9.00 20.54 17.58
N ARG A 131 8.43 20.60 16.39
CA ARG A 131 8.83 19.74 15.27
C ARG A 131 10.25 20.13 14.83
N LEU A 132 11.20 19.19 14.89
CA LEU A 132 12.59 19.41 14.45
C LEU A 132 12.85 19.01 12.98
N SER A 133 11.87 18.40 12.31
CA SER A 133 12.03 18.03 10.90
C SER A 133 12.15 19.28 10.03
N ARG A 134 13.25 19.37 9.25
CA ARG A 134 13.44 20.44 8.26
C ARG A 134 12.50 20.31 7.05
N VAL A 135 11.93 19.12 6.84
CA VAL A 135 11.04 18.79 5.71
C VAL A 135 9.62 18.62 6.23
N SER A 136 8.67 19.35 5.66
CA SER A 136 7.24 19.25 5.97
C SER A 136 6.68 17.87 5.65
N LEU A 137 5.70 17.43 6.43
CA LEU A 137 5.03 16.15 6.21
C LEU A 137 4.39 16.10 4.81
N ALA A 138 3.80 17.24 4.39
CA ALA A 138 3.20 17.41 3.07
C ALA A 138 4.22 17.21 1.93
N LEU A 139 5.47 17.69 2.07
CA LEU A 139 6.49 17.50 1.04
C LEU A 139 6.93 16.03 0.96
N LYS A 140 7.11 15.34 2.09
CA LYS A 140 7.39 13.90 2.11
C LYS A 140 6.29 13.13 1.38
N PHE A 141 5.03 13.43 1.70
CA PHE A 141 3.86 12.75 1.10
C PHE A 141 3.77 12.99 -0.40
N LYS A 142 4.00 14.23 -0.83
CA LYS A 142 4.01 14.58 -2.26
C LYS A 142 5.10 13.82 -3.01
N ILE A 143 6.33 13.80 -2.50
CA ILE A 143 7.44 13.08 -3.14
C ILE A 143 7.13 11.58 -3.25
N MET A 144 6.74 10.94 -2.15
CA MET A 144 6.44 9.51 -2.12
C MET A 144 5.30 9.15 -3.08
N THR A 145 4.24 9.97 -3.11
CA THR A 145 3.12 9.82 -4.04
C THR A 145 3.57 9.93 -5.48
N VAL A 146 4.30 10.99 -5.84
CA VAL A 146 4.77 11.19 -7.22
C VAL A 146 5.66 10.03 -7.66
N VAL A 147 6.62 9.61 -6.84
CA VAL A 147 7.54 8.52 -7.18
C VAL A 147 6.79 7.21 -7.42
N ILE A 148 5.94 6.78 -6.47
CA ILE A 148 5.23 5.49 -6.58
C ILE A 148 4.25 5.50 -7.75
N MET A 149 3.54 6.61 -7.96
CA MET A 149 2.52 6.70 -9.01
C MET A 149 3.12 6.82 -10.42
N VAL A 150 4.26 7.48 -10.57
CA VAL A 150 5.00 7.50 -11.84
C VAL A 150 5.56 6.12 -12.15
N LEU A 151 6.15 5.41 -11.19
CA LEU A 151 6.62 4.05 -11.39
C LEU A 151 5.47 3.09 -11.74
N ALA A 152 4.30 3.25 -11.11
CA ALA A 152 3.10 2.49 -11.45
C ALA A 152 2.61 2.77 -12.88
N LEU A 153 2.65 4.03 -13.33
CA LEU A 153 2.31 4.41 -14.70
C LEU A 153 3.31 3.80 -15.71
N LEU A 154 4.61 3.83 -15.41
CA LEU A 154 5.65 3.22 -16.24
C LEU A 154 5.46 1.70 -16.33
N GLU A 155 5.19 1.03 -15.20
CA GLU A 155 4.92 -0.41 -15.16
C GLU A 155 3.71 -0.75 -16.03
N HIS A 156 2.61 -0.02 -15.86
CA HIS A 156 1.39 -0.25 -16.63
C HIS A 156 1.59 -0.01 -18.12
N THR A 157 2.34 1.03 -18.49
CA THR A 157 2.67 1.34 -19.89
C THR A 157 3.52 0.23 -20.50
N LEU A 158 4.52 -0.28 -19.78
CA LEU A 158 5.34 -1.42 -20.21
C LEU A 158 4.51 -2.71 -20.32
N SER A 159 3.53 -2.91 -19.44
CA SER A 159 2.60 -4.05 -19.51
C SER A 159 1.77 -4.02 -20.79
N ILE A 160 1.18 -2.85 -21.12
CA ILE A 160 0.43 -2.66 -22.39
C ILE A 160 1.36 -2.90 -23.59
N LEU A 161 2.56 -2.31 -23.58
CA LEU A 161 3.51 -2.45 -24.68
C LEU A 161 3.94 -3.91 -24.88
N SER A 162 4.27 -4.61 -23.79
CA SER A 162 4.61 -6.03 -23.81
C SER A 162 3.45 -6.90 -24.31
N GLY A 163 2.21 -6.56 -23.95
CA GLY A 163 1.02 -7.24 -24.46
C GLY A 163 0.79 -6.98 -25.94
N TYR A 164 1.04 -5.74 -26.39
CA TYR A 164 0.90 -5.34 -27.79
C TYR A 164 1.95 -5.99 -28.69
N THR A 165 3.22 -6.05 -28.27
CA THR A 165 4.27 -6.75 -29.04
C THR A 165 3.95 -8.23 -29.17
N SER A 166 3.47 -8.88 -28.10
CA SER A 166 3.01 -10.27 -28.14
C SER A 166 1.84 -10.48 -29.13
N ALA A 167 0.89 -9.53 -29.16
CA ALA A 167 -0.24 -9.59 -30.07
C ALA A 167 0.17 -9.38 -31.53
N LEU A 168 1.13 -8.49 -31.78
CA LEU A 168 1.69 -8.24 -33.11
C LEU A 168 2.38 -9.49 -33.68
N GLU A 169 3.18 -10.17 -32.86
CA GLU A 169 3.82 -11.44 -33.24
C GLU A 169 2.77 -12.50 -33.59
N CYS A 170 1.75 -12.69 -32.74
CA CYS A 170 0.71 -13.66 -33.03
C CYS A 170 -0.15 -13.29 -34.25
N ALA A 171 -0.45 -12.00 -34.47
CA ALA A 171 -1.19 -11.55 -35.65
C ALA A 171 -0.38 -11.81 -36.93
N THR A 172 0.91 -11.49 -36.91
CA THR A 172 1.83 -11.74 -38.03
C THR A 172 1.91 -13.23 -38.37
N LEU A 173 2.01 -14.10 -37.36
CA LEU A 173 2.05 -15.55 -37.55
C LEU A 173 0.75 -16.13 -38.13
N ARG A 174 -0.41 -15.53 -37.81
CA ARG A 174 -1.72 -15.98 -38.29
C ARG A 174 -2.15 -15.34 -39.61
N GLY A 175 -1.47 -14.27 -40.03
CA GLY A 175 -1.90 -13.43 -41.15
C GLY A 175 -3.11 -12.54 -40.81
N ASP A 176 -3.36 -12.28 -39.52
CA ASP A 176 -4.44 -11.41 -39.06
C ASP A 176 -4.06 -9.94 -39.28
N THR A 177 -4.95 -9.15 -39.88
CA THR A 177 -4.72 -7.71 -40.12
C THR A 177 -5.13 -6.83 -38.94
N ASP A 178 -6.06 -7.30 -38.09
CA ASP A 178 -6.54 -6.58 -36.91
C ASP A 178 -5.74 -6.95 -35.66
N ILE A 179 -4.59 -6.28 -35.49
CA ILE A 179 -3.71 -6.44 -34.33
C ILE A 179 -4.41 -6.02 -33.02
N VAL A 180 -5.31 -5.03 -33.08
CA VAL A 180 -6.01 -4.51 -31.88
C VAL A 180 -6.99 -5.54 -31.36
N SER A 181 -7.76 -6.18 -32.24
CA SER A 181 -8.62 -7.31 -31.87
C SER A 181 -7.80 -8.45 -31.27
N THR A 182 -6.66 -8.79 -31.89
CA THR A 182 -5.73 -9.82 -31.39
C THR A 182 -5.19 -9.49 -30.00
N TYR A 183 -4.87 -8.21 -29.74
CA TYR A 183 -4.45 -7.73 -28.43
C TYR A 183 -5.54 -7.94 -27.38
N PHE A 184 -6.77 -7.49 -27.63
CA PHE A 184 -7.84 -7.63 -26.64
C PHE A 184 -8.22 -9.10 -26.39
N GLN A 185 -8.23 -9.94 -27.44
CA GLN A 185 -8.47 -11.37 -27.30
C GLN A 185 -7.40 -12.08 -26.47
N SER A 186 -6.12 -11.68 -26.62
CA SER A 186 -5.01 -12.28 -25.86
C SER A 186 -4.91 -11.76 -24.42
N GLN A 187 -5.09 -10.46 -24.19
CA GLN A 187 -4.94 -9.84 -22.86
C GLN A 187 -6.19 -9.99 -21.98
N PHE A 188 -7.38 -10.07 -22.59
CA PHE A 188 -8.64 -10.21 -21.85
C PHE A 188 -9.49 -11.39 -22.37
N PRO A 189 -8.96 -12.63 -22.40
CA PRO A 189 -9.70 -13.74 -22.99
C PRO A 189 -10.95 -14.10 -22.18
N GLN A 190 -11.01 -13.74 -20.91
CA GLN A 190 -12.22 -13.88 -20.08
C GLN A 190 -13.44 -13.16 -20.65
N VAL A 191 -13.25 -12.10 -21.45
CA VAL A 191 -14.34 -11.38 -22.14
C VAL A 191 -14.42 -11.80 -23.60
N PHE A 192 -13.29 -11.80 -24.29
CA PHE A 192 -13.24 -11.87 -25.75
C PHE A 192 -13.10 -13.28 -26.32
N ALA A 193 -12.94 -14.32 -25.49
CA ALA A 193 -13.07 -15.71 -25.97
C ALA A 193 -14.53 -16.06 -26.30
N ARG A 194 -15.51 -15.40 -25.65
CA ARG A 194 -16.94 -15.68 -25.82
C ARG A 194 -17.71 -14.57 -26.51
N THR A 195 -17.12 -13.40 -26.64
CA THR A 195 -17.77 -12.26 -27.29
C THR A 195 -16.84 -11.63 -28.32
N PRO A 196 -17.36 -11.24 -29.49
CA PRO A 196 -16.53 -10.61 -30.50
C PRO A 196 -16.01 -9.26 -30.00
N TYR A 197 -14.79 -8.95 -30.42
CA TYR A 197 -14.17 -7.66 -30.16
C TYR A 197 -14.97 -6.54 -30.82
N THR A 198 -15.16 -5.46 -30.05
CA THR A 198 -15.75 -4.20 -30.51
C THR A 198 -15.07 -3.09 -29.72
N HIS A 199 -14.77 -1.95 -30.35
CA HIS A 199 -13.98 -0.88 -29.74
C HIS A 199 -14.52 -0.39 -28.38
N TRP A 200 -15.85 -0.26 -28.22
CA TRP A 200 -16.43 0.21 -26.95
C TRP A 200 -16.23 -0.79 -25.80
N LYS A 201 -16.29 -2.11 -26.05
CA LYS A 201 -15.99 -3.14 -25.05
C LYS A 201 -14.52 -3.09 -24.66
N GLY A 202 -13.63 -2.95 -25.65
CA GLY A 202 -12.20 -2.81 -25.43
C GLY A 202 -11.89 -1.61 -24.54
N ALA A 203 -12.47 -0.44 -24.85
CA ALA A 203 -12.32 0.77 -24.05
C ALA A 203 -12.81 0.58 -22.60
N LEU A 204 -13.96 -0.08 -22.41
CA LEU A 204 -14.51 -0.35 -21.07
C LEU A 204 -13.60 -1.29 -20.26
N VAL A 205 -13.18 -2.41 -20.84
CA VAL A 205 -12.28 -3.37 -20.18
C VAL A 205 -10.95 -2.72 -19.84
N GLN A 206 -10.37 -1.94 -20.76
CA GLN A 206 -9.11 -1.23 -20.52
C GLN A 206 -9.26 -0.16 -19.43
N CYS A 207 -10.38 0.56 -19.38
CA CYS A 207 -10.67 1.53 -18.33
C CYS A 207 -10.74 0.85 -16.96
N VAL A 208 -11.47 -0.26 -16.84
CA VAL A 208 -11.53 -1.05 -15.59
C VAL A 208 -10.14 -1.56 -15.21
N ASN A 209 -9.35 -2.04 -16.18
CA ASN A 209 -7.98 -2.51 -15.95
C ASN A 209 -7.07 -1.39 -15.38
N ILE A 210 -7.07 -0.21 -16.01
CA ILE A 210 -6.33 0.98 -15.55
C ILE A 210 -6.72 1.33 -14.10
N LEU A 211 -8.02 1.46 -13.82
CA LEU A 211 -8.50 1.78 -12.48
C LEU A 211 -8.10 0.73 -11.45
N SER A 212 -8.13 -0.56 -11.84
CA SER A 212 -7.74 -1.67 -10.98
C SER A 212 -6.25 -1.60 -10.63
N THR A 213 -5.38 -1.45 -11.63
CA THR A 213 -3.92 -1.33 -11.45
C THR A 213 -3.55 -0.16 -10.56
N PHE A 214 -4.11 1.03 -10.81
CA PHE A 214 -3.79 2.20 -10.00
C PHE A 214 -4.40 2.13 -8.60
N SER A 215 -5.58 1.50 -8.42
CA SER A 215 -6.14 1.28 -7.08
C SER A 215 -5.29 0.36 -6.22
N TRP A 216 -4.66 -0.67 -6.80
CA TRP A 216 -3.71 -1.54 -6.08
C TRP A 216 -2.45 -0.76 -5.65
N ASN A 217 -1.84 0.00 -6.56
CA ASN A 217 -0.68 0.82 -6.23
C ASN A 217 -1.01 1.90 -5.18
N PHE A 218 -2.20 2.50 -5.29
CA PHE A 218 -2.68 3.47 -4.32
C PHE A 218 -2.93 2.85 -2.93
N MET A 219 -3.45 1.61 -2.86
CA MET A 219 -3.65 0.92 -1.58
C MET A 219 -2.36 0.83 -0.77
N ASP A 220 -1.26 0.42 -1.41
CA ASP A 220 0.04 0.32 -0.74
C ASP A 220 0.62 1.69 -0.40
N LEU A 221 0.51 2.65 -1.32
CA LEU A 221 0.91 4.04 -1.07
C LEU A 221 0.17 4.60 0.15
N PHE A 222 -1.14 4.38 0.24
CA PHE A 222 -1.94 4.87 1.35
C PHE A 222 -1.47 4.32 2.70
N LEU A 223 -1.18 3.02 2.78
CA LEU A 223 -0.61 2.40 3.98
C LEU A 223 0.77 2.94 4.32
N ILE A 224 1.62 3.17 3.32
CA ILE A 224 2.94 3.80 3.49
C ILE A 224 2.78 5.19 4.13
N LEU A 225 1.93 6.05 3.56
CA LEU A 225 1.74 7.43 4.04
C LEU A 225 1.18 7.46 5.47
N LEU A 226 0.21 6.61 5.77
CA LEU A 226 -0.38 6.49 7.10
C LEU A 226 0.65 6.01 8.13
N SER A 227 1.51 5.06 7.75
CA SER A 227 2.58 4.57 8.60
C SER A 227 3.65 5.64 8.85
N VAL A 228 4.00 6.43 7.83
CA VAL A 228 4.90 7.59 7.99
C VAL A 228 4.29 8.61 8.94
N ALA A 229 3.00 8.92 8.81
CA ALA A 229 2.33 9.86 9.71
C ALA A 229 2.44 9.39 11.18
N LEU A 230 2.08 8.13 11.46
CA LEU A 230 2.18 7.56 12.82
C LEU A 230 3.63 7.60 13.34
N THR A 231 4.58 7.19 12.50
CA THR A 231 6.02 7.19 12.82
C THR A 231 6.50 8.60 13.22
N GLU A 232 6.09 9.65 12.50
CA GLU A 232 6.47 11.03 12.82
C GLU A 232 5.84 11.53 14.13
N GLN A 233 4.69 11.01 14.55
CA GLN A 233 4.11 11.36 15.86
C GLN A 233 4.91 10.74 17.01
N PHE A 234 5.29 9.45 16.91
CA PHE A 234 6.19 8.84 17.90
C PHE A 234 7.56 9.50 17.92
N ARG A 235 8.09 9.88 16.75
CA ARG A 235 9.37 10.58 16.65
C ARG A 235 9.36 11.92 17.41
N GLN A 236 8.25 12.64 17.43
CA GLN A 236 8.13 13.87 18.23
C GLN A 236 8.27 13.59 19.74
N LEU A 237 7.61 12.55 20.25
CA LEU A 237 7.77 12.10 21.63
C LEU A 237 9.22 11.66 21.90
N ASN A 238 9.79 10.83 21.02
CA ASN A 238 11.16 10.32 21.14
C ASN A 238 12.19 11.46 21.15
N ASN A 239 11.97 12.52 20.38
CA ASN A 239 12.83 13.71 20.39
C ASN A 239 12.78 14.45 21.74
N ARG A 240 11.60 14.60 22.38
CA ARG A 240 11.50 15.16 23.75
C ARG A 240 12.24 14.29 24.74
N LEU A 241 12.03 12.97 24.71
CA LEU A 241 12.73 12.05 25.60
C LEU A 241 14.25 12.07 25.35
N SER A 242 14.69 12.20 24.11
CA SER A 242 16.11 12.25 23.78
C SER A 242 16.75 13.58 24.19
N SER A 243 15.99 14.68 24.25
CA SER A 243 16.50 16.00 24.66
C SER A 243 16.98 16.06 26.11
N ILE A 244 16.51 15.15 26.97
CA ILE A 244 16.97 15.04 28.36
C ILE A 244 18.20 14.12 28.51
N ARG A 245 18.66 13.50 27.41
CA ARG A 245 19.89 12.69 27.40
C ARG A 245 21.11 13.63 27.42
N GLY A 246 21.97 13.49 28.43
CA GLY A 246 23.16 14.32 28.59
C GLY A 246 24.20 14.13 27.47
N LYS A 247 25.19 15.03 27.40
CA LYS A 247 26.24 15.07 26.34
C LYS A 247 26.98 13.75 26.12
N HIS A 248 27.07 12.88 27.14
CA HIS A 248 27.77 11.59 27.05
C HIS A 248 26.85 10.38 26.88
N CYS A 249 25.55 10.55 26.62
CA CYS A 249 24.56 9.47 26.44
C CYS A 249 24.36 8.49 27.61
N PHE A 250 25.19 8.53 28.66
CA PHE A 250 25.07 7.66 29.85
C PHE A 250 24.22 8.24 30.98
N ASN A 251 24.08 9.57 31.05
CA ASN A 251 23.34 10.24 32.12
C ASN A 251 22.10 10.92 31.55
N VAL A 252 20.91 10.51 32.02
CA VAL A 252 19.65 11.21 31.77
C VAL A 252 19.49 12.30 32.82
N LYS A 253 19.11 13.51 32.40
CA LYS A 253 18.84 14.63 33.32
C LYS A 253 17.69 14.24 34.26
N ALA A 254 17.87 14.46 35.55
CA ALA A 254 16.81 14.27 36.55
C ALA A 254 15.57 15.10 36.19
N MET A 255 14.43 14.43 36.00
CA MET A 255 13.14 15.05 35.68
C MET A 255 12.15 14.83 36.83
N PRO A 256 11.27 15.80 37.13
CA PRO A 256 10.18 15.62 38.09
C PRO A 256 9.23 14.49 37.68
N GLU A 257 8.57 13.86 38.64
CA GLU A 257 7.59 12.80 38.39
C GLU A 257 6.46 13.24 37.45
N LEU A 258 5.98 14.48 37.61
CA LEU A 258 4.95 15.05 36.73
C LEU A 258 5.37 15.07 35.25
N TRP A 259 6.66 15.30 34.97
CA TRP A 259 7.17 15.32 33.60
C TRP A 259 7.12 13.92 32.97
N TRP A 260 7.43 12.87 33.74
CA TRP A 260 7.30 11.48 33.30
C TRP A 260 5.85 11.08 33.10
N ALA A 261 4.96 11.50 34.00
CA ALA A 261 3.52 11.26 33.88
C ALA A 261 2.95 11.90 32.60
N GLU A 262 3.37 13.13 32.26
CA GLU A 262 3.01 13.78 31.01
C GLU A 262 3.52 13.03 29.78
N ALA A 263 4.80 12.63 29.78
CA ALA A 263 5.39 11.88 28.67
C ALA A 263 4.68 10.53 28.45
N ARG A 264 4.35 9.81 29.53
CA ARG A 264 3.55 8.57 29.46
C ARG A 264 2.14 8.84 28.95
N ASN A 265 1.48 9.91 29.39
CA ASN A 265 0.14 10.27 28.90
C ASN A 265 0.16 10.60 27.40
N ASP A 266 1.20 11.28 26.91
CA ASP A 266 1.36 11.55 25.48
C ASP A 266 1.63 10.23 24.71
N TYR A 267 2.45 9.32 25.25
CA TYR A 267 2.61 7.96 24.70
C TYR A 267 1.28 7.20 24.62
N ASN A 268 0.45 7.26 25.66
CA ASN A 268 -0.87 6.61 25.70
C ASN A 268 -1.81 7.12 24.62
N ARG A 269 -1.78 8.43 24.35
CA ARG A 269 -2.56 9.05 23.27
C ARG A 269 -2.12 8.53 21.92
N LEU A 270 -0.81 8.45 21.67
CA LEU A 270 -0.25 7.88 20.45
C LEU A 270 -0.60 6.40 20.29
N ALA A 271 -0.42 5.60 21.34
CA ALA A 271 -0.80 4.18 21.35
C ALA A 271 -2.29 3.99 21.03
N THR A 272 -3.16 4.80 21.63
CA THR A 272 -4.62 4.75 21.40
C THR A 272 -4.98 5.16 19.98
N LEU A 273 -4.34 6.19 19.44
CA LEU A 273 -4.53 6.61 18.06
C LEU A 273 -4.07 5.52 17.08
N THR A 274 -2.88 4.93 17.27
CA THR A 274 -2.38 3.83 16.43
C THR A 274 -3.35 2.65 16.41
N ARG A 275 -3.86 2.23 17.57
CA ARG A 275 -4.88 1.16 17.63
C ARG A 275 -6.17 1.52 16.92
N ARG A 276 -6.60 2.78 17.01
CA ARG A 276 -7.79 3.27 16.31
C ARG A 276 -7.57 3.23 14.80
N VAL A 277 -6.41 3.69 14.34
CA VAL A 277 -6.02 3.65 12.93
C VAL A 277 -5.99 2.21 12.44
N ASP A 278 -5.31 1.31 13.16
CA ASP A 278 -5.25 -0.12 12.88
C ASP A 278 -6.65 -0.74 12.76
N SER A 279 -7.57 -0.40 13.67
CA SER A 279 -8.95 -0.92 13.61
C SER A 279 -9.72 -0.54 12.34
N TYR A 280 -9.33 0.54 11.66
CA TYR A 280 -9.94 0.99 10.41
C TYR A 280 -9.22 0.49 9.16
N VAL A 281 -7.93 0.15 9.25
CA VAL A 281 -7.11 -0.21 8.08
C VAL A 281 -6.58 -1.65 8.11
N SER A 282 -6.77 -2.40 9.20
CA SER A 282 -6.21 -3.75 9.36
C SER A 282 -6.68 -4.75 8.28
N ASP A 283 -7.91 -4.62 7.78
CA ASP A 283 -8.40 -5.39 6.62
C ASP A 283 -7.65 -5.02 5.33
N ILE A 284 -7.34 -3.73 5.14
CA ILE A 284 -6.59 -3.21 3.98
C ILE A 284 -5.14 -3.66 4.05
N VAL A 285 -4.55 -3.66 5.26
CA VAL A 285 -3.22 -4.20 5.52
C VAL A 285 -3.16 -5.68 5.14
N LEU A 286 -4.12 -6.50 5.58
CA LEU A 286 -4.16 -7.91 5.22
C LEU A 286 -4.26 -8.10 3.70
N LEU A 287 -5.16 -7.37 3.04
CA LEU A 287 -5.33 -7.45 1.59
C LEU A 287 -4.06 -7.04 0.84
N SER A 288 -3.40 -5.97 1.27
CA SER A 288 -2.14 -5.48 0.68
C SER A 288 -1.05 -6.54 0.75
N PHE A 289 -0.79 -7.10 1.93
CA PHE A 289 0.24 -8.14 2.10
C PHE A 289 -0.10 -9.42 1.35
N ALA A 290 -1.36 -9.89 1.41
CA ALA A 290 -1.79 -11.08 0.70
C ALA A 290 -1.69 -10.92 -0.84
N ASN A 291 -2.14 -9.78 -1.37
CA ASN A 291 -2.09 -9.49 -2.79
C ASN A 291 -0.64 -9.37 -3.28
N ASN A 292 0.20 -8.63 -2.55
CA ASN A 292 1.61 -8.48 -2.91
C ASN A 292 2.37 -9.81 -2.87
N LEU A 293 2.17 -10.62 -1.82
CA LEU A 293 2.78 -11.94 -1.72
C LEU A 293 2.33 -12.85 -2.88
N TYR A 294 1.04 -12.88 -3.19
CA TYR A 294 0.52 -13.65 -4.32
C TYR A 294 1.20 -13.29 -5.64
N PHE A 295 1.27 -11.99 -5.97
CA PHE A 295 1.87 -11.53 -7.22
C PHE A 295 3.39 -11.71 -7.25
N ILE A 296 4.09 -11.59 -6.11
CA ILE A 296 5.51 -11.92 -6.01
C ILE A 296 5.72 -13.40 -6.35
N CYS A 297 4.98 -14.31 -5.69
CA CYS A 297 5.09 -15.74 -5.94
C CYS A 297 4.76 -16.11 -7.39
N ILE A 298 3.75 -15.48 -8.00
CA ILE A 298 3.37 -15.78 -9.39
C ILE A 298 4.38 -15.25 -10.40
N GLN A 299 4.96 -14.07 -10.17
CA GLN A 299 6.00 -13.53 -11.03
C GLN A 299 7.29 -14.35 -10.92
N LEU A 300 7.63 -14.81 -9.72
CA LEU A 300 8.75 -15.72 -9.50
C LEU A 300 8.55 -17.07 -10.20
N LEU A 301 7.37 -17.70 -10.06
CA LEU A 301 7.03 -18.92 -10.80
C LEU A 301 7.18 -18.73 -12.32
N ASN A 302 6.74 -17.57 -12.82
CA ASN A 302 6.83 -17.23 -14.23
C ASN A 302 8.26 -16.89 -14.67
N SER A 303 9.14 -16.43 -13.78
CA SER A 303 10.54 -16.14 -14.12
C SER A 303 11.21 -17.37 -14.76
N PHE A 304 11.05 -18.55 -14.17
CA PHE A 304 11.62 -19.80 -14.66
C PHE A 304 11.05 -20.24 -16.01
N LYS A 305 9.76 -19.99 -16.24
CA LYS A 305 9.05 -20.44 -17.44
C LYS A 305 9.36 -19.57 -18.66
N TYR A 306 9.62 -18.28 -18.46
CA TYR A 306 9.61 -17.31 -19.55
C TYR A 306 10.96 -16.64 -19.87
N ILE A 307 11.98 -16.70 -18.99
CA ILE A 307 13.31 -16.11 -19.27
C ILE A 307 13.93 -16.62 -20.59
N PRO A 308 13.80 -17.90 -21.01
CA PRO A 308 14.38 -18.37 -22.27
C PRO A 308 13.64 -17.93 -23.54
N MET A 309 12.45 -17.31 -23.43
CA MET A 309 11.48 -17.17 -24.54
C MET A 309 11.02 -15.73 -24.83
N ARG A 310 11.63 -14.72 -24.20
CA ARG A 310 11.16 -13.33 -24.25
C ARG A 310 12.00 -12.44 -25.16
N ASP A 311 11.33 -11.71 -26.04
CA ASP A 311 11.89 -10.53 -26.71
C ASP A 311 12.35 -9.46 -25.68
N MET A 312 13.22 -8.54 -26.09
CA MET A 312 13.82 -7.51 -25.23
C MET A 312 12.77 -6.73 -24.44
N VAL A 313 11.64 -6.39 -25.08
CA VAL A 313 10.54 -5.64 -24.44
C VAL A 313 9.90 -6.43 -23.29
N GLN A 314 9.64 -7.72 -23.49
CA GLN A 314 8.98 -8.57 -22.50
C GLN A 314 9.91 -8.85 -21.30
N THR A 315 11.22 -8.90 -21.55
CA THR A 315 12.25 -9.04 -20.50
C THR A 315 12.35 -7.77 -19.65
N VAL A 316 12.43 -6.60 -20.29
CA VAL A 316 12.44 -5.30 -19.59
C VAL A 316 11.16 -5.12 -18.76
N TYR A 317 9.99 -5.43 -19.33
CA TYR A 317 8.72 -5.39 -18.60
C TYR A 317 8.75 -6.28 -17.36
N PHE A 318 9.19 -7.53 -17.50
CA PHE A 318 9.27 -8.47 -16.38
C PHE A 318 10.16 -7.96 -15.26
N CYS A 319 11.41 -7.60 -15.58
CA CYS A 319 12.37 -7.15 -14.59
C CYS A 319 11.90 -5.87 -13.88
N PHE A 320 11.32 -4.93 -14.62
CA PHE A 320 10.79 -3.70 -14.05
C PHE A 320 9.56 -3.96 -13.16
N SER A 321 8.57 -4.71 -13.65
CA SER A 321 7.35 -5.03 -12.89
C SER A 321 7.68 -5.78 -11.59
N PHE A 322 8.58 -6.77 -11.67
CA PHE A 322 8.99 -7.56 -10.52
C PHE A 322 9.80 -6.74 -9.52
N GLY A 323 10.81 -6.01 -9.99
CA GLY A 323 11.61 -5.13 -9.13
C GLY A 323 10.77 -4.04 -8.46
N PHE A 324 9.83 -3.45 -9.19
CA PHE A 324 8.91 -2.45 -8.65
C PHE A 324 7.97 -3.05 -7.60
N LEU A 325 7.40 -4.23 -7.84
CA LEU A 325 6.55 -4.93 -6.88
C LEU A 325 7.32 -5.27 -5.60
N LEU A 326 8.54 -5.79 -5.70
CA LEU A 326 9.40 -6.07 -4.55
C LEU A 326 9.73 -4.80 -3.76
N ALA A 327 10.16 -3.73 -4.46
CA ALA A 327 10.51 -2.47 -3.81
C ALA A 327 9.30 -1.83 -3.11
N ARG A 328 8.13 -1.83 -3.75
CA ARG A 328 6.87 -1.33 -3.16
C ARG A 328 6.45 -2.16 -1.95
N THR A 329 6.54 -3.49 -2.04
CA THR A 329 6.22 -4.41 -0.94
C THR A 329 7.17 -4.22 0.24
N ALA A 330 8.46 -4.06 -0.02
CA ALA A 330 9.45 -3.74 1.00
C ALA A 330 9.17 -2.38 1.64
N ALA A 331 8.81 -1.36 0.84
CA ALA A 331 8.47 -0.04 1.35
C ALA A 331 7.26 -0.08 2.30
N VAL A 332 6.13 -0.66 1.88
CA VAL A 332 4.94 -0.76 2.76
C VAL A 332 5.27 -1.53 4.05
N SER A 333 6.05 -2.60 3.93
CA SER A 333 6.47 -3.41 5.07
C SER A 333 7.37 -2.67 6.05
N LEU A 334 8.38 -1.95 5.56
CA LEU A 334 9.35 -1.24 6.39
C LEU A 334 8.75 0.02 7.03
N TYR A 335 7.90 0.76 6.32
CA TYR A 335 7.21 1.92 6.90
C TYR A 335 6.16 1.50 7.93
N ALA A 336 5.40 0.43 7.69
CA ALA A 336 4.49 -0.09 8.71
C ALA A 336 5.24 -0.61 9.94
N ALA A 337 6.38 -1.31 9.75
CA ALA A 337 7.23 -1.76 10.84
C ALA A 337 7.86 -0.61 11.64
N SER A 338 8.16 0.54 11.01
CA SER A 338 8.76 1.68 11.72
C SER A 338 7.83 2.29 12.77
N VAL A 339 6.51 2.11 12.64
CA VAL A 339 5.55 2.51 13.68
C VAL A 339 5.82 1.74 14.97
N HIS A 340 6.03 0.43 14.85
CA HIS A 340 6.36 -0.42 15.99
C HIS A 340 7.73 -0.07 16.55
N ASP A 341 8.75 0.06 15.70
CA ASP A 341 10.11 0.38 16.14
C ASP A 341 10.19 1.71 16.89
N GLU A 342 9.57 2.78 16.38
CA GLU A 342 9.54 4.09 17.05
C GLU A 342 8.75 4.04 18.36
N SER A 343 7.77 3.15 18.51
CA SER A 343 7.03 2.98 19.76
C SER A 343 7.87 2.37 20.90
N LEU A 344 8.99 1.71 20.57
CA LEU A 344 9.89 1.06 21.53
C LEU A 344 11.07 1.94 21.95
N LEU A 345 11.38 3.01 21.20
CA LEU A 345 12.51 3.91 21.48
C LEU A 345 12.47 4.65 22.84
N PRO A 346 11.33 4.82 23.53
CA PRO A 346 11.35 5.31 24.91
C PRO A 346 12.09 4.38 25.89
N ALA A 347 12.09 3.06 25.67
CA ALA A 347 12.61 2.09 26.64
C ALA A 347 14.12 2.28 26.97
N PRO A 348 15.04 2.42 25.99
CA PRO A 348 16.45 2.70 26.28
C PRO A 348 16.69 3.95 27.14
N ILE A 349 15.86 4.98 26.98
CA ILE A 349 15.95 6.22 27.76
C ILE A 349 15.48 5.97 29.19
N LEU A 350 14.37 5.26 29.35
CA LEU A 350 13.81 4.91 30.65
C LEU A 350 14.73 3.99 31.46
N TYR A 351 15.44 3.05 30.82
CA TYR A 351 16.48 2.24 31.45
C TYR A 351 17.70 3.05 31.92
N SER A 352 17.93 4.23 31.32
CA SER A 352 19.10 5.08 31.61
C SER A 352 18.83 6.14 32.68
N VAL A 353 17.66 6.12 33.33
CA VAL A 353 17.33 7.01 34.45
C VAL A 353 18.07 6.54 35.71
N SER A 354 18.78 7.45 36.37
CA SER A 354 19.54 7.12 37.59
C SER A 354 18.63 6.67 38.73
N GLY A 355 19.09 5.75 39.57
CA GLY A 355 18.31 5.23 40.71
C GLY A 355 17.79 6.32 41.65
N SER A 356 18.54 7.41 41.83
CA SER A 356 18.12 8.58 42.63
C SER A 356 16.96 9.39 42.03
N SER A 357 16.66 9.22 40.74
CA SER A 357 15.58 9.90 40.01
C SER A 357 14.57 8.93 39.40
N TYR A 358 14.65 7.65 39.78
CA TYR A 358 13.83 6.57 39.23
C TYR A 358 12.49 6.50 39.98
N SER A 359 11.49 7.22 39.48
CA SER A 359 10.16 7.29 40.09
C SER A 359 9.24 6.13 39.67
N MET A 360 8.13 5.95 40.39
CA MET A 360 7.08 4.99 40.02
C MET A 360 6.50 5.24 38.62
N GLU A 361 6.46 6.50 38.18
CA GLU A 361 6.02 6.83 36.83
C GLU A 361 6.98 6.34 35.74
N VAL A 362 8.29 6.34 36.00
CA VAL A 362 9.29 5.75 35.09
C VAL A 362 9.06 4.23 34.98
N VAL A 363 8.82 3.55 36.11
CA VAL A 363 8.51 2.11 36.14
C VAL A 363 7.27 1.79 35.31
N ARG A 364 6.17 2.54 35.52
CA ARG A 364 4.91 2.33 34.80
C ARG A 364 5.09 2.59 33.30
N PHE A 365 5.80 3.65 32.93
CA PHE A 365 6.05 3.97 31.54
C PHE A 365 6.93 2.90 30.87
N LEU A 366 7.99 2.45 31.54
CA LEU A 366 8.87 1.40 31.03
C LEU A 366 8.10 0.09 30.84
N THR A 367 7.34 -0.32 31.85
CA THR A 367 6.48 -1.52 31.79
C THR A 367 5.56 -1.45 30.60
N GLN A 368 4.93 -0.30 30.36
CA GLN A 368 4.04 -0.14 29.24
C GLN A 368 4.76 -0.26 27.90
N VAL A 369 5.90 0.41 27.72
CA VAL A 369 6.66 0.38 26.46
C VAL A 369 7.18 -1.03 26.15
N THR A 370 7.51 -1.83 27.17
CA THR A 370 8.07 -3.18 26.97
C THR A 370 7.01 -4.28 26.86
N THR A 371 5.78 -4.04 27.31
CA THR A 371 4.71 -5.07 27.29
C THR A 371 3.62 -4.80 26.25
N ASP A 372 3.44 -3.56 25.83
CA ASP A 372 2.41 -3.16 24.88
C ASP A 372 2.90 -3.35 23.44
N ASN A 373 2.14 -4.08 22.62
CA ASN A 373 2.45 -4.22 21.20
C ASN A 373 1.69 -3.15 20.41
N ILE A 374 2.38 -2.06 20.09
CA ILE A 374 1.85 -0.97 19.27
C ILE A 374 2.38 -1.11 17.86
N GLY A 375 1.48 -1.16 16.88
CA GLY A 375 1.82 -1.28 15.47
C GLY A 375 0.59 -1.45 14.61
N LEU A 376 0.80 -1.59 13.31
CA LEU A 376 -0.25 -1.97 12.36
C LEU A 376 -0.28 -3.50 12.21
N THR A 377 -1.48 -4.05 12.05
CA THR A 377 -1.73 -5.48 12.02
C THR A 377 -2.57 -5.87 10.80
N GLY A 378 -2.36 -7.08 10.28
CA GLY A 378 -3.26 -7.69 9.30
C GLY A 378 -4.37 -8.44 10.03
N MET A 379 -5.50 -7.77 10.29
CA MET A 379 -6.64 -8.30 11.06
C MET A 379 -6.25 -8.97 12.40
N LYS A 380 -5.20 -8.48 13.07
CA LYS A 380 -4.58 -9.13 14.26
C LYS A 380 -4.03 -10.56 14.04
N PHE A 381 -4.03 -11.09 12.82
CA PHE A 381 -3.36 -12.36 12.51
C PHE A 381 -1.84 -12.23 12.61
N PHE A 382 -1.31 -11.08 12.23
CA PHE A 382 0.11 -10.75 12.37
C PHE A 382 0.28 -9.27 12.66
N SER A 383 1.32 -8.95 13.43
CA SER A 383 1.79 -7.58 13.67
C SER A 383 2.95 -7.27 12.75
N ILE A 384 2.92 -6.12 12.07
CA ILE A 384 3.99 -5.76 11.15
C ILE A 384 5.20 -5.26 11.95
N THR A 385 6.23 -6.09 12.01
CA THR A 385 7.52 -5.78 12.65
C THR A 385 8.66 -6.09 11.67
N ARG A 386 9.84 -5.51 11.87
CA ARG A 386 11.01 -5.82 11.02
C ARG A 386 11.34 -7.31 10.99
N SER A 387 11.12 -8.01 12.11
CA SER A 387 11.29 -9.46 12.19
C SER A 387 10.35 -10.19 11.24
N LEU A 388 9.06 -9.85 11.22
CA LEU A 388 8.11 -10.45 10.28
C LEU A 388 8.52 -10.20 8.82
N VAL A 389 8.94 -8.96 8.50
CA VAL A 389 9.39 -8.60 7.14
C VAL A 389 10.56 -9.48 6.71
N LEU A 390 11.55 -9.68 7.59
CA LEU A 390 12.70 -10.55 7.32
C LEU A 390 12.29 -12.02 7.17
N THR A 391 11.36 -12.52 8.00
CA THR A 391 10.84 -13.89 7.91
C THR A 391 10.14 -14.13 6.57
N VAL A 392 9.28 -13.20 6.14
CA VAL A 392 8.58 -13.31 4.84
C VAL A 392 9.58 -13.26 3.68
N ALA A 393 10.56 -12.35 3.71
CA ALA A 393 11.60 -12.28 2.70
C ALA A 393 12.44 -13.58 2.63
N GLY A 394 12.86 -14.10 3.79
CA GLY A 394 13.57 -15.38 3.87
C GLY A 394 12.75 -16.56 3.37
N THR A 395 11.44 -16.56 3.63
CA THR A 395 10.51 -17.59 3.14
C THR A 395 10.39 -17.55 1.61
N ILE A 396 10.28 -16.35 1.03
CA ILE A 396 10.26 -16.17 -0.44
C ILE A 396 11.57 -16.70 -1.04
N VAL A 397 12.73 -16.32 -0.51
CA VAL A 397 14.03 -16.81 -0.99
C VAL A 397 14.16 -18.34 -0.85
N THR A 398 13.69 -18.90 0.26
CA THR A 398 13.69 -20.36 0.47
C THR A 398 12.82 -21.08 -0.55
N TYR A 399 11.62 -20.56 -0.81
CA TYR A 399 10.72 -21.09 -1.83
C TYR A 399 11.37 -21.06 -3.22
N GLU A 400 12.07 -19.97 -3.55
CA GLU A 400 12.80 -19.85 -4.82
C GLU A 400 13.93 -20.86 -4.95
N LEU A 401 14.74 -21.04 -3.89
CA LEU A 401 15.82 -22.04 -3.92
C LEU A 401 15.28 -23.45 -4.14
N VAL A 402 14.16 -23.78 -3.50
CA VAL A 402 13.48 -25.08 -3.68
C VAL A 402 12.95 -25.19 -5.11
N LEU A 403 12.29 -24.17 -5.65
CA LEU A 403 11.80 -24.18 -7.03
C LEU A 403 12.92 -24.34 -8.07
N VAL A 404 14.06 -23.67 -7.87
CA VAL A 404 15.24 -23.80 -8.73
C VAL A 404 15.74 -25.24 -8.72
N GLN A 405 15.85 -25.86 -7.54
CA GLN A 405 16.28 -27.25 -7.40
C GLN A 405 15.32 -28.22 -8.12
N PHE A 406 14.00 -28.06 -7.94
CA PHE A 406 13.02 -28.90 -8.63
C PHE A 406 13.01 -28.71 -10.15
N ASN A 407 13.12 -27.47 -10.65
CA ASN A 407 13.18 -27.20 -12.08
C ASN A 407 14.48 -27.68 -12.72
N ALA A 408 15.63 -27.54 -12.04
CA ALA A 408 16.90 -28.08 -12.53
C ALA A 408 16.85 -29.62 -12.69
N VAL A 409 16.09 -30.30 -11.83
CA VAL A 409 15.86 -31.75 -11.93
C VAL A 409 14.89 -32.11 -13.08
N GLN A 410 13.95 -31.23 -13.43
CA GLN A 410 13.00 -31.43 -14.54
C GLN A 410 13.52 -30.99 -15.92
N GLN A 411 14.60 -30.20 -15.99
CA GLN A 411 15.20 -29.70 -17.24
C GLN A 411 15.81 -30.78 -18.14
N VAL A 412 15.73 -32.07 -17.78
CA VAL A 412 16.13 -33.19 -18.66
C VAL A 412 15.08 -33.45 -19.77
N ASP A 413 13.82 -32.99 -19.66
CA ASP A 413 12.73 -33.46 -20.55
C ASP A 413 11.86 -32.38 -21.26
N SER A 414 12.23 -31.09 -21.28
CA SER A 414 11.35 -30.05 -21.88
C SER A 414 12.06 -29.15 -22.90
N SER A 415 12.39 -29.73 -24.05
CA SER A 415 12.67 -28.97 -25.27
C SER A 415 11.44 -28.16 -25.72
N SER A 416 11.61 -26.84 -25.83
CA SER A 416 10.86 -25.89 -26.67
C SER A 416 9.33 -25.96 -26.67
N ILE A 417 8.68 -25.25 -25.74
CA ILE A 417 7.36 -24.67 -26.02
C ILE A 417 7.56 -23.59 -27.10
N ASN A 418 7.38 -23.96 -28.36
CA ASN A 418 7.49 -23.05 -29.51
C ASN A 418 6.47 -21.90 -29.37
N ILE A 419 6.88 -20.64 -29.62
CA ILE A 419 6.00 -19.45 -29.66
C ILE A 419 4.76 -19.70 -30.56
N THR A 420 4.94 -20.47 -31.62
CA THR A 420 3.86 -20.95 -32.51
C THR A 420 2.76 -21.69 -31.75
N ASN A 421 3.09 -22.54 -30.77
CA ASN A 421 2.10 -23.26 -29.96
C ASN A 421 1.37 -22.34 -28.98
N ALA A 422 2.05 -21.32 -28.43
CA ALA A 422 1.41 -20.31 -27.60
C ALA A 422 0.38 -19.51 -28.42
N CYS A 423 0.78 -19.01 -29.59
CA CYS A 423 -0.12 -18.31 -30.51
C CYS A 423 -1.24 -19.22 -31.05
N MET A 424 -1.02 -20.52 -31.29
CA MET A 424 -2.09 -21.43 -31.72
C MET A 424 -3.05 -21.86 -30.59
N SER A 425 -2.55 -21.99 -29.35
CA SER A 425 -3.40 -22.34 -28.19
C SER A 425 -4.48 -21.29 -27.89
N PHE A 426 -4.20 -20.01 -28.14
CA PHE A 426 -5.18 -18.93 -28.02
C PHE A 426 -6.38 -19.10 -28.95
N GLN A 427 -6.21 -19.72 -30.13
CA GLN A 427 -7.29 -19.92 -31.10
C GLN A 427 -8.25 -21.05 -30.65
N LEU A 428 -7.72 -22.09 -30.02
CA LEU A 428 -8.51 -23.20 -29.46
C LEU A 428 -9.37 -22.78 -28.26
N ASP A 429 -8.91 -21.81 -27.46
CA ASP A 429 -9.68 -21.23 -26.35
C ASP A 429 -10.82 -20.31 -26.85
N VAL A 430 -10.72 -19.76 -28.07
CA VAL A 430 -11.76 -18.92 -28.71
C VAL A 430 -12.81 -19.77 -29.43
N LEU A 431 -12.43 -20.94 -29.93
CA LEU A 431 -13.33 -21.86 -30.66
C LEU A 431 -14.14 -22.81 -29.76
N LYS A 432 -13.90 -22.83 -28.44
CA LYS A 432 -14.61 -23.65 -27.44
C LYS A 432 -15.46 -22.81 -26.48
#